data_AF-A0A9E5N1F2-F1
#
_entry.id   AF-A0A9E5N1F2-F1
#
_cell.length_a   1.000
_cell.length_b   1.000
_cell.length_c   1.000
_cell.angle_alpha   90.00
_cell.angle_beta   90.00
_cell.angle_gamma   90.00
#
_symmetry.space_group_name_H-M   'P 1'
#
loop_
_entity.id
_entity.type
_entity.pdbx_description
1 polymer ?
#
loop_
_entity_poly.entity_id
_entity_poly.type
_entity_poly.pdbx_seq_one_letter_code
_entity_poly.pdbx_strand_id
1 'polypeptide(L)'
;MMVICTSKSTQPYGISAQALPKRAVDLMRWIGGRRGMFSSNLVEAGGFVRTSPEEARPDIQFHFIPGRKSHRGRMLEYGHGVSLHTCLLRPESRGSVKRSSPDGAPDIDLGLLSNDADMSRLTKGVKLAREILAQAPFRRFGLSELVPGAAANDDESL
;
A
#
# COMPACT_ATOMS: atom_id res chain seq x y z
N MET A 1 5.75 -2.61 3.82
CA MET A 1 6.30 -2.51 2.43
C MET A 1 5.15 -2.38 1.43
N MET A 2 5.39 -1.97 0.19
CA MET A 2 4.30 -1.69 -0.76
C MET A 2 4.64 -2.13 -2.17
N VAL A 3 3.69 -2.78 -2.84
CA VAL A 3 3.73 -2.99 -4.29
C VAL A 3 2.89 -1.92 -4.96
N ILE A 4 3.49 -1.15 -5.87
CA ILE A 4 2.83 -0.06 -6.60
C ILE A 4 2.87 -0.41 -8.09
N CYS A 5 1.71 -0.45 -8.71
CA CYS A 5 1.56 -0.67 -10.15
C CYS A 5 0.94 0.56 -10.81
N THR A 6 1.50 0.96 -11.95
CA THR A 6 0.82 1.86 -12.89
C THR A 6 -0.30 1.12 -13.63
N SER A 7 -1.30 1.85 -14.12
CA SER A 7 -2.45 1.31 -14.86
C SER A 7 -2.64 2.08 -16.16
N LYS A 8 -2.91 1.36 -17.26
CA LYS A 8 -3.34 1.96 -18.53
C LYS A 8 -4.83 2.35 -18.51
N SER A 9 -5.62 1.76 -17.60
CA SER A 9 -7.02 2.13 -17.37
C SER A 9 -7.14 3.37 -16.49
N THR A 10 -8.17 4.18 -16.74
CA THR A 10 -8.55 5.35 -15.92
C THR A 10 -9.51 5.01 -14.77
N GLN A 11 -9.90 3.73 -14.63
CA GLN A 11 -10.80 3.27 -13.58
C GLN A 11 -10.20 3.42 -12.17
N PRO A 12 -8.92 3.05 -11.92
CA PRO A 12 -8.29 3.37 -10.65
C PRO A 12 -8.18 4.90 -10.42
N TYR A 13 -8.16 5.30 -9.16
CA TYR A 13 -7.91 6.66 -8.71
C TYR A 13 -6.55 7.17 -9.22
N GLY A 14 -6.54 8.44 -9.64
CA GLY A 14 -5.42 9.04 -10.34
C GLY A 14 -5.80 10.32 -11.06
N ILE A 15 -4.79 11.13 -11.40
CA ILE A 15 -4.97 12.39 -12.12
C ILE A 15 -4.55 12.18 -13.57
N SER A 16 -5.49 12.40 -14.49
CA SER A 16 -5.20 12.49 -15.93
C SER A 16 -6.21 13.40 -16.61
N ALA A 17 -5.83 13.95 -17.77
CA ALA A 17 -6.75 14.75 -18.59
C ALA A 17 -8.00 13.94 -18.99
N GLN A 18 -7.84 12.65 -19.30
CA GLN A 18 -8.93 11.75 -19.69
C GLN A 18 -9.94 11.50 -18.55
N ALA A 19 -9.50 11.55 -17.30
CA ALA A 19 -10.37 11.34 -16.15
C ALA A 19 -11.13 12.60 -15.71
N LEU A 20 -10.71 13.80 -16.16
CA LEU A 20 -11.21 15.07 -15.65
C LEU A 20 -12.75 15.24 -15.74
N PRO A 21 -13.42 14.89 -16.86
CA PRO A 21 -14.88 15.00 -16.94
C PRO A 21 -15.59 14.12 -15.89
N LYS A 22 -15.09 12.90 -15.68
CA LYS A 22 -15.64 11.97 -14.68
C LYS A 22 -15.43 12.50 -13.26
N ARG A 23 -14.24 13.06 -12.96
CA ARG A 23 -13.96 13.67 -11.65
C ARG A 23 -14.86 14.88 -11.38
N ALA A 24 -15.18 15.70 -12.38
CA ALA A 24 -16.11 16.81 -12.22
C ALA A 24 -17.52 16.34 -11.84
N VAL A 25 -18.00 15.26 -12.48
CA VAL A 25 -19.29 14.63 -12.10
C VAL A 25 -19.24 14.07 -10.68
N ASP A 26 -18.15 13.41 -10.30
CA ASP A 26 -17.98 12.89 -8.94
C ASP A 26 -17.94 14.02 -7.90
N LEU A 27 -17.39 15.19 -8.23
CA LEU A 27 -17.39 16.37 -7.37
C LEU A 27 -18.82 16.89 -7.15
N MET A 28 -19.61 17.00 -8.21
CA MET A 28 -21.01 17.40 -8.11
C MET A 28 -21.84 16.43 -7.26
N ARG A 29 -21.61 15.12 -7.42
CA ARG A 29 -22.25 14.07 -6.58
C ARG A 29 -21.85 14.18 -5.11
N TRP A 30 -20.61 14.57 -4.85
CA TRP A 30 -20.13 14.79 -3.49
C TRP A 30 -20.74 16.04 -2.86
N ILE A 31 -20.79 17.16 -3.58
CA ILE A 31 -21.43 18.40 -3.09
C ILE A 31 -22.92 18.18 -2.82
N GLY A 32 -23.63 17.55 -3.76
CA GLY A 32 -25.09 17.39 -3.66
C GLY A 32 -25.55 16.28 -2.71
N GLY A 33 -24.71 15.31 -2.37
CA GLY A 33 -25.14 14.16 -1.56
C GLY A 33 -24.06 13.38 -0.85
N ARG A 34 -22.82 13.88 -0.79
CA ARG A 34 -21.64 13.21 -0.21
C ARG A 34 -21.42 11.80 -0.78
N ARG A 35 -21.70 11.62 -2.07
CA ARG A 35 -21.55 10.35 -2.78
C ARG A 35 -20.37 10.38 -3.74
N GLY A 36 -19.93 9.18 -4.13
CA GLY A 36 -18.88 9.00 -5.11
C GLY A 36 -17.49 9.04 -4.49
N MET A 37 -16.49 9.04 -5.33
CA MET A 37 -15.08 8.86 -4.95
C MET A 37 -14.55 9.84 -3.91
N PHE A 38 -14.99 11.09 -3.90
CA PHE A 38 -14.54 12.07 -2.90
C PHE A 38 -15.07 11.79 -1.48
N SER A 39 -15.92 10.77 -1.32
CA SER A 39 -16.34 10.26 0.00
C SER A 39 -15.51 9.06 0.48
N SER A 40 -14.55 8.57 -0.31
CA SER A 40 -13.69 7.43 0.04
C SER A 40 -12.42 7.86 0.78
N ASN A 41 -11.95 7.02 1.70
CA ASN A 41 -10.63 7.12 2.33
C ASN A 41 -9.50 6.50 1.48
N LEU A 42 -9.83 6.02 0.28
CA LEU A 42 -8.97 5.36 -0.71
C LEU A 42 -8.51 3.93 -0.38
N VAL A 43 -8.76 3.41 0.83
CA VAL A 43 -8.45 2.02 1.20
C VAL A 43 -9.73 1.20 1.06
N GLU A 44 -9.87 0.53 -0.09
CA GLU A 44 -11.16 -0.05 -0.52
C GLU A 44 -11.29 -1.55 -0.23
N ALA A 45 -10.16 -2.23 -0.01
CA ALA A 45 -10.15 -3.64 0.33
C ALA A 45 -8.90 -4.00 1.15
N GLY A 46 -8.91 -5.18 1.72
CA GLY A 46 -7.76 -5.73 2.42
C GLY A 46 -7.83 -7.25 2.50
N GLY A 47 -6.85 -7.83 3.19
CA GLY A 47 -6.78 -9.26 3.40
C GLY A 47 -5.81 -9.60 4.51
N PHE A 48 -6.06 -10.72 5.18
CA PHE A 48 -5.20 -11.24 6.23
C PHE A 48 -4.64 -12.58 5.76
N VAL A 49 -3.32 -12.72 5.77
CA VAL A 49 -2.66 -13.96 5.34
C VAL A 49 -1.62 -14.40 6.36
N ARG A 50 -1.37 -15.71 6.35
CA ARG A 50 -0.22 -16.32 7.01
C ARG A 50 0.92 -16.41 6.01
N THR A 51 2.11 -15.93 6.36
CA THR A 51 3.30 -16.04 5.50
C THR A 51 3.87 -17.45 5.49
N SER A 52 3.55 -18.28 6.49
CA SER A 52 3.89 -19.71 6.49
C SER A 52 2.87 -20.55 7.28
N PRO A 53 2.84 -21.89 7.07
CA PRO A 53 1.96 -22.79 7.81
C PRO A 53 2.22 -22.83 9.32
N GLU A 54 3.44 -22.51 9.75
CA GLU A 54 3.87 -22.48 11.15
C GLU A 54 3.26 -21.30 11.93
N GLU A 55 2.83 -20.24 11.23
CA GLU A 55 2.16 -19.11 11.86
C GLU A 55 0.77 -19.53 12.38
N ALA A 56 0.55 -19.41 13.69
CA ALA A 56 -0.73 -19.82 14.30
C ALA A 56 -1.93 -19.01 13.80
N ARG A 57 -1.70 -17.78 13.31
CA ARG A 57 -2.72 -16.83 12.82
C ARG A 57 -2.11 -15.86 11.81
N PRO A 58 -2.92 -15.16 10.98
CA PRO A 58 -2.41 -14.25 9.95
C PRO A 58 -1.46 -13.20 10.52
N ASP A 59 -0.22 -13.16 10.04
CA ASP A 59 0.84 -12.24 10.45
C ASP A 59 0.97 -11.03 9.51
N ILE A 60 0.37 -11.09 8.31
CA ILE A 60 0.34 -9.99 7.35
C ILE A 60 -1.09 -9.50 7.11
N GLN A 61 -1.24 -8.17 7.03
CA GLN A 61 -2.42 -7.48 6.54
C GLN A 61 -2.11 -6.70 5.27
N PHE A 62 -2.92 -6.92 4.25
CA PHE A 62 -2.94 -6.13 3.04
C PHE A 62 -3.95 -4.98 3.12
N HIS A 63 -3.55 -3.83 2.59
CA HIS A 63 -4.43 -2.70 2.36
C HIS A 63 -4.36 -2.35 0.87
N PHE A 64 -5.46 -2.58 0.17
CA PHE A 64 -5.58 -2.29 -1.26
C PHE A 64 -6.11 -0.88 -1.47
N ILE A 65 -5.34 -0.11 -2.23
CA ILE A 65 -5.66 1.24 -2.65
C ILE A 65 -5.75 1.19 -4.16
N PRO A 66 -6.94 1.38 -4.78
CA PRO A 66 -7.04 1.48 -6.23
C PRO A 66 -6.58 2.85 -6.69
N GLY A 67 -5.39 3.27 -6.30
CA GLY A 67 -4.75 4.53 -6.65
C GLY A 67 -3.25 4.37 -6.67
N ARG A 68 -2.59 5.20 -7.48
CA ARG A 68 -1.13 5.29 -7.51
C ARG A 68 -0.67 6.11 -6.31
N LYS A 69 -0.17 5.46 -5.26
CA LYS A 69 0.46 6.17 -4.15
C LYS A 69 1.84 6.64 -4.61
N SER A 70 2.18 7.88 -4.28
CA SER A 70 3.49 8.41 -4.58
C SER A 70 4.56 7.66 -3.79
N HIS A 71 5.56 7.15 -4.51
CA HIS A 71 6.76 6.58 -3.89
C HIS A 71 7.78 7.68 -3.52
N ARG A 72 7.59 8.92 -4.04
CA ARG A 72 8.54 10.04 -3.90
C ARG A 72 8.09 11.13 -2.93
N GLY A 73 7.18 10.82 -2.01
CA GLY A 73 6.67 11.77 -1.00
C GLY A 73 5.77 12.90 -1.55
N ARG A 74 5.49 12.93 -2.86
CA ARG A 74 4.52 13.87 -3.45
C ARG A 74 3.09 13.51 -3.06
N MET A 75 2.26 14.52 -2.81
CA MET A 75 0.84 14.29 -2.48
C MET A 75 0.04 13.74 -3.67
N LEU A 76 0.45 14.08 -4.90
CA LEU A 76 -0.23 13.69 -6.14
C LEU A 76 0.80 13.33 -7.22
N GLU A 77 0.56 12.23 -7.94
CA GLU A 77 1.31 11.85 -9.14
C GLU A 77 0.36 11.76 -10.35
N TYR A 78 0.84 12.16 -11.52
CA TYR A 78 0.09 12.03 -12.76
C TYR A 78 -0.01 10.56 -13.18
N GLY A 79 -1.17 10.18 -13.72
CA GLY A 79 -1.50 8.82 -14.13
C GLY A 79 -2.38 8.08 -13.13
N HIS A 80 -2.60 6.81 -13.41
CA HIS A 80 -3.46 5.90 -12.67
C HIS A 80 -2.67 4.68 -12.21
N GLY A 81 -3.15 4.00 -11.18
CA GLY A 81 -2.49 2.83 -10.66
C GLY A 81 -3.21 2.19 -9.50
N VAL A 82 -2.62 1.13 -8.99
CA VAL A 82 -3.07 0.44 -7.78
C VAL A 82 -1.87 0.27 -6.85
N SER A 83 -2.11 0.28 -5.56
CA SER A 83 -1.10 0.07 -4.54
C SER A 83 -1.61 -0.98 -3.55
N LEU A 84 -0.77 -1.95 -3.23
CA LEU A 84 -1.05 -2.98 -2.23
C LEU A 84 -0.01 -2.86 -1.12
N HIS A 85 -0.46 -2.40 0.05
CA HIS A 85 0.41 -2.18 1.20
C HIS A 85 0.42 -3.40 2.11
N THR A 86 1.61 -3.94 2.35
CA THR A 86 1.91 -5.08 3.22
C THR A 86 2.29 -4.57 4.61
N CYS A 87 1.46 -4.87 5.61
CA CYS A 87 1.68 -4.53 7.01
C CYS A 87 1.92 -5.80 7.84
N LEU A 88 3.02 -5.81 8.60
CA LEU A 88 3.31 -6.84 9.57
C LEU A 88 2.53 -6.57 10.86
N LEU A 89 1.69 -7.53 11.24
CA LEU A 89 0.77 -7.38 12.37
C LEU A 89 1.40 -7.77 13.71
N ARG A 90 2.46 -8.59 13.67
CA ARG A 90 3.11 -9.16 14.86
C ARG A 90 4.62 -9.10 14.71
N PRO A 91 5.19 -7.89 14.70
CA PRO A 91 6.63 -7.75 14.67
C PRO A 91 7.23 -8.37 15.94
N GLU A 92 8.39 -8.99 15.81
CA GLU A 92 9.26 -9.36 16.93
C GLU A 92 10.14 -8.19 17.36
N SER A 93 10.41 -7.25 16.46
CA SER A 93 11.08 -5.98 16.73
C SER A 93 10.41 -5.22 17.89
N ARG A 94 11.20 -4.57 18.74
CA ARG A 94 10.73 -3.74 19.86
C ARG A 94 11.47 -2.41 19.87
N GLY A 95 10.70 -1.33 19.97
CA GLY A 95 11.21 0.02 20.18
C GLY A 95 11.19 0.43 21.65
N SER A 96 11.52 1.70 21.90
CA SER A 96 11.40 2.32 23.21
C SER A 96 10.94 3.77 23.10
N VAL A 97 10.24 4.25 24.13
CA VAL A 97 9.92 5.66 24.30
C VAL A 97 10.49 6.10 25.63
N LYS A 98 11.41 7.05 25.61
CA LYS A 98 12.08 7.59 26.80
C LYS A 98 11.83 9.08 26.88
N ARG A 99 11.90 9.64 28.08
CA ARG A 99 11.80 11.09 28.26
C ARG A 99 12.72 11.53 29.38
N SER A 100 13.56 12.51 29.09
CA SER A 100 14.60 12.98 30.01
C SER A 100 14.11 14.07 30.97
N SER A 101 13.03 14.79 30.65
CA SER A 101 12.42 15.81 31.51
C SER A 101 10.88 15.81 31.42
N PRO A 102 10.14 16.19 32.47
CA PRO A 102 8.66 16.12 32.49
C PRO A 102 7.97 16.84 31.32
N ASP A 103 8.53 17.97 30.88
CA ASP A 103 7.98 18.82 29.82
C ASP A 103 8.76 18.72 28.50
N GLY A 104 9.80 17.88 28.44
CA GLY A 104 10.61 17.67 27.25
C GLY A 104 9.92 16.76 26.22
N ALA A 105 10.32 16.91 24.95
CA ALA A 105 9.92 15.96 23.92
C ALA A 105 10.42 14.54 24.25
N PRO A 106 9.60 13.49 24.04
CA PRO A 106 10.06 12.13 24.20
C PRO A 106 11.06 11.76 23.10
N ASP A 107 12.06 10.97 23.46
CA ASP A 107 12.91 10.24 22.54
C ASP A 107 12.18 8.95 22.13
N ILE A 108 11.92 8.81 20.84
CA ILE A 108 11.13 7.72 20.26
C ILE A 108 12.03 6.92 19.32
N ASP A 109 12.38 5.71 19.75
CA ASP A 109 12.96 4.69 18.90
C ASP A 109 11.87 3.67 18.57
N LEU A 110 11.48 3.59 17.29
CA LEU A 110 10.46 2.62 16.86
C LEU A 110 11.00 1.19 16.84
N GLY A 111 12.32 0.99 16.85
CA GLY A 111 12.98 -0.30 16.76
C GLY A 111 12.62 -1.08 15.49
N LEU A 112 12.15 -0.41 14.44
CA LEU A 112 11.65 -1.07 13.24
C LEU A 112 12.73 -1.95 12.62
N LEU A 113 12.38 -3.20 12.33
CA LEU A 113 13.24 -4.16 11.64
C LEU A 113 14.53 -4.49 12.42
N SER A 114 14.50 -4.34 13.75
CA SER A 114 15.60 -4.75 14.63
C SER A 114 15.72 -6.28 14.80
N ASN A 115 14.68 -7.02 14.42
CA ASN A 115 14.70 -8.48 14.34
C ASN A 115 14.52 -8.93 12.89
N ASP A 116 15.46 -9.74 12.38
CA ASP A 116 15.51 -10.22 11.00
C ASP A 116 14.26 -11.00 10.57
N ALA A 117 13.56 -11.64 11.52
CA ALA A 117 12.33 -12.37 11.24
C ALA A 117 11.23 -11.45 10.68
N ASP A 118 11.22 -10.17 11.07
CA ASP A 118 10.23 -9.21 10.57
C ASP A 118 10.46 -8.87 9.10
N MET A 119 11.72 -8.73 8.69
CA MET A 119 12.06 -8.54 7.27
C MET A 119 11.68 -9.77 6.45
N SER A 120 12.02 -10.98 6.92
CA SER A 120 11.64 -12.21 6.23
C SER A 120 10.13 -12.33 6.00
N ARG A 121 9.30 -12.02 7.02
CA ARG A 121 7.83 -12.03 6.89
C ARG A 121 7.33 -10.95 5.92
N LEU A 122 7.91 -9.75 5.97
CA LEU A 122 7.56 -8.66 5.06
C LEU A 122 7.89 -9.01 3.60
N THR A 123 9.07 -9.55 3.31
CA THR A 123 9.48 -9.99 1.97
C THR A 123 8.54 -11.06 1.41
N LYS A 124 8.17 -12.07 2.22
CA LYS A 124 7.12 -13.05 1.85
C LYS A 124 5.77 -12.37 1.55
N GLY A 125 5.37 -11.41 2.38
CA GLY A 125 4.15 -10.63 2.15
C GLY A 125 4.19 -9.80 0.85
N VAL A 126 5.33 -9.24 0.47
CA VAL A 126 5.51 -8.52 -0.80
C VAL A 126 5.42 -9.47 -1.99
N LYS A 127 6.02 -10.67 -1.91
CA LYS A 127 5.87 -11.71 -2.94
C LYS A 127 4.41 -12.09 -3.16
N LEU A 128 3.67 -12.35 -2.08
CA LEU A 128 2.23 -12.61 -2.14
C LEU A 128 1.44 -11.43 -2.73
N ALA A 129 1.79 -10.19 -2.39
CA ALA A 129 1.17 -9.00 -2.98
C ALA A 129 1.36 -8.93 -4.50
N ARG A 130 2.56 -9.26 -5.01
CA ARG A 130 2.83 -9.37 -6.45
C ARG A 130 1.99 -10.44 -7.12
N GLU A 131 1.92 -11.62 -6.52
CA GLU A 131 1.11 -12.74 -7.01
C GLU A 131 -0.37 -12.36 -7.12
N ILE A 132 -0.91 -11.64 -6.12
CA ILE A 132 -2.30 -11.15 -6.12
C ILE A 132 -2.52 -10.16 -7.28
N LEU A 133 -1.62 -9.20 -7.47
CA LEU A 133 -1.76 -8.18 -8.51
C LEU A 133 -1.53 -8.74 -9.94
N ALA A 134 -0.87 -9.89 -10.07
CA ALA A 134 -0.68 -10.60 -11.33
C ALA A 134 -1.89 -11.47 -11.74
N GLN A 135 -2.88 -11.66 -10.87
CA GLN A 135 -4.04 -12.51 -11.14
C GLN A 135 -4.89 -12.00 -12.32
N ALA A 136 -5.59 -12.94 -12.98
CA ALA A 136 -6.40 -12.67 -14.16
C ALA A 136 -7.39 -11.49 -14.05
N PRO A 137 -8.09 -11.23 -12.92
CA PRO A 137 -9.00 -10.10 -12.78
C PRO A 137 -8.36 -8.72 -12.97
N PHE A 138 -7.04 -8.60 -12.75
CA PHE A 138 -6.31 -7.34 -12.90
C PHE A 138 -5.84 -7.07 -14.33
N ARG A 139 -5.83 -8.08 -15.23
CA ARG A 139 -5.34 -7.95 -16.60
C ARG A 139 -6.01 -6.82 -17.39
N ARG A 140 -7.31 -6.62 -17.19
CA ARG A 140 -8.10 -5.55 -17.85
C ARG A 140 -7.63 -4.13 -17.53
N PHE A 141 -6.86 -3.94 -16.45
CA PHE A 141 -6.34 -2.64 -16.06
C PHE A 141 -4.95 -2.35 -16.65
N GLY A 142 -4.31 -3.35 -17.28
CA GLY A 142 -2.99 -3.21 -17.88
C GLY A 142 -1.94 -2.76 -16.86
N LEU A 143 -1.89 -3.45 -15.72
CA LEU A 143 -1.00 -3.10 -14.63
C LEU A 143 0.48 -3.30 -15.02
N SER A 144 1.35 -2.39 -14.57
CA SER A 144 2.80 -2.54 -14.70
C SER A 144 3.47 -2.09 -13.41
N GLU A 145 4.23 -3.01 -12.79
CA GLU A 145 4.87 -2.78 -11.49
C GLU A 145 5.92 -1.67 -11.59
N LEU A 146 5.85 -0.73 -10.65
CA LEU A 146 6.79 0.38 -10.48
C LEU A 146 7.67 0.17 -9.24
N VAL A 147 7.10 -0.31 -8.14
CA VAL A 147 7.78 -0.58 -6.88
C VAL A 147 7.35 -1.96 -6.38
N PRO A 148 8.26 -2.84 -5.95
CA PRO A 148 9.73 -2.69 -5.96
C PRO A 148 10.34 -2.56 -7.37
N GLY A 149 9.60 -3.01 -8.39
CA GLY A 149 10.01 -3.02 -9.79
C GLY A 149 10.40 -4.42 -10.23
N ALA A 150 10.20 -4.72 -11.51
CA ALA A 150 10.41 -6.07 -12.06
C ALA A 150 11.85 -6.60 -11.93
N ALA A 151 12.83 -5.72 -11.74
CA ALA A 151 14.24 -6.09 -11.56
C ALA A 151 14.55 -6.65 -10.16
N ALA A 152 13.75 -6.32 -9.14
CA ALA A 152 13.91 -6.86 -7.79
C ALA A 152 13.28 -8.26 -7.72
N ASN A 153 14.08 -9.31 -7.90
CA ASN A 153 13.60 -10.69 -8.06
C ASN A 153 14.16 -11.69 -7.03
N ASP A 154 15.02 -11.23 -6.12
CA ASP A 154 15.55 -12.00 -5.00
C ASP A 154 15.11 -11.40 -3.65
N ASP A 155 15.43 -12.07 -2.54
CA ASP A 155 15.02 -11.61 -1.20
C ASP A 155 15.78 -10.37 -0.73
N GLU A 156 16.97 -10.09 -1.27
CA GLU A 156 17.81 -8.97 -0.87
C GLU A 156 17.40 -7.66 -1.56
N SER A 157 16.93 -7.75 -2.80
CA SER A 157 16.43 -6.64 -3.61
C SER A 157 14.97 -6.28 -3.33
N LEU A 158 14.25 -7.10 -2.58
CA LEU A 158 12.83 -6.94 -2.24
C LEU A 158 12.59 -6.19 -0.94
#